data_AF-A0A920KRZ2-F1
#
_entry.id   AF-A0A920KRZ2-F1
#
_cell.length_a   1.000
_cell.length_b   1.000
_cell.length_c   1.000
_cell.angle_alpha   90.00
_cell.angle_beta   90.00
_cell.angle_gamma   90.00
#
_symmetry.space_group_name_H-M   'P 1'
#
loop_
_entity.id
_entity.type
_entity.pdbx_description
1 polymer ?
#
loop_
_entity_poly.entity_id
_entity_poly.type
_entity_poly.pdbx_seq_one_letter_code
_entity_poly.pdbx_strand_id
1 'polypeptide(L)'
;MIGSSVSVPRHWRICNNSGGSLVSGAAYTELALFARLTEQGELELVNHLGIELGETPRRYWATSTRVGLIWSCNPRRWPGSDPEYIERVREINEPTPSRFNATSAGFMRRAAARAKLAVFAVRVDTFDKPKAEQVFYVGTNAPEQLNEIRRRCFWGTVPRWG
;
A
#
# COMPACT_ATOMS: atom_id res chain seq x y z
N MET A 1 14.32 4.54 -24.44
CA MET A 1 14.29 5.06 -23.06
C MET A 1 14.32 3.85 -22.14
N ILE A 2 15.47 3.58 -21.51
CA ILE A 2 15.66 2.40 -20.66
C ILE A 2 14.95 2.70 -19.34
N GLY A 3 13.82 2.05 -19.08
CA GLY A 3 13.14 2.14 -17.80
C GLY A 3 14.01 1.50 -16.72
N SER A 4 14.49 2.30 -15.78
CA SER A 4 15.19 1.83 -14.59
C SER A 4 14.19 1.21 -13.61
N SER A 5 13.68 0.02 -13.92
CA SER A 5 12.97 -0.79 -12.92
C SER A 5 13.99 -1.55 -12.08
N VAL A 6 14.53 -0.89 -11.05
CA VAL A 6 15.13 -1.63 -9.93
C VAL A 6 13.98 -2.31 -9.20
N SER A 7 13.99 -3.64 -9.14
CA SER A 7 12.96 -4.39 -8.42
C SER A 7 13.11 -4.16 -6.93
N VAL A 8 12.16 -3.43 -6.35
CA VAL A 8 12.10 -3.17 -4.91
C VAL A 8 11.11 -4.13 -4.26
N PRO A 9 11.50 -4.89 -3.21
CA PRO A 9 10.59 -5.81 -2.53
C PRO A 9 9.33 -5.12 -1.99
N ARG A 10 8.16 -5.79 -2.06
CA ARG A 10 6.87 -5.18 -1.65
C ARG A 10 6.86 -4.71 -0.20
N HIS A 11 7.45 -5.47 0.72
CA HIS A 11 7.54 -5.08 2.13
C HIS A 11 8.31 -3.76 2.32
N TRP A 12 9.39 -3.55 1.56
CA TRP A 12 10.13 -2.30 1.58
C TRP A 12 9.30 -1.13 1.04
N ARG A 13 8.53 -1.36 -0.03
CA ARG A 13 7.61 -0.35 -0.58
C ARG A 13 6.53 0.08 0.43
N ILE A 14 6.03 -0.86 1.23
CA ILE A 14 5.07 -0.60 2.32
C ILE A 14 5.74 0.21 3.43
N CYS A 15 6.92 -0.21 3.89
CA CYS A 15 7.65 0.49 4.94
C CYS A 15 8.00 1.95 4.55
N ASN A 16 8.27 2.19 3.27
CA ASN A 16 8.61 3.51 2.74
C ASN A 16 7.40 4.26 2.12
N ASN A 17 6.16 3.82 2.37
CA ASN A 17 4.95 4.47 1.85
C ASN A 17 5.03 4.81 0.34
N SER A 18 5.63 3.92 -0.45
CA SER A 18 6.00 4.24 -1.83
C SER A 18 4.76 4.36 -2.71
N GLY A 19 4.52 5.56 -3.23
CA GLY A 19 3.52 5.82 -4.28
C GLY A 19 4.14 5.61 -5.65
N GLY A 20 3.63 4.63 -6.41
CA GLY A 20 3.99 4.48 -7.83
C GLY A 20 3.23 5.46 -8.72
N SER A 21 3.34 5.28 -10.04
CA SER A 21 2.58 6.03 -11.05
C SER A 21 1.07 5.75 -11.03
N LEU A 22 0.63 4.73 -10.29
CA LEU A 22 -0.78 4.43 -10.12
C LEU A 22 -1.44 5.45 -9.20
N VAL A 23 -2.52 6.05 -9.70
CA VAL A 23 -3.42 6.92 -8.94
C VAL A 23 -4.12 6.13 -7.82
N SER A 24 -4.00 4.81 -7.75
CA SER A 24 -4.74 3.92 -6.83
C SER A 24 -4.33 3.97 -5.35
N GLY A 25 -3.17 4.51 -4.99
CA GLY A 25 -2.76 4.55 -3.58
C GLY A 25 -1.25 4.46 -3.38
N ALA A 26 -0.79 4.78 -2.17
CA ALA A 26 0.53 4.35 -1.72
C ALA A 26 0.48 2.85 -1.35
N ALA A 27 1.64 2.19 -1.34
CA ALA A 27 1.73 0.85 -0.81
C ALA A 27 1.34 0.83 0.68
N TYR A 28 0.26 0.13 1.02
CA TYR A 28 -0.31 0.09 2.36
C TYR A 28 -0.87 -1.30 2.67
N THR A 29 -0.69 -1.76 3.91
CA THR A 29 -1.42 -2.89 4.50
C THR A 29 -1.24 -2.87 6.01
N GLU A 30 -2.25 -3.33 6.74
CA GLU A 30 -2.15 -3.65 8.17
C GLU A 30 -1.93 -5.15 8.42
N LEU A 31 -1.96 -5.96 7.35
CA LEU A 31 -1.82 -7.41 7.41
C LEU A 31 -0.36 -7.78 7.20
N ALA A 32 0.37 -8.01 8.29
CA ALA A 32 1.78 -8.36 8.26
C ALA A 32 2.18 -9.36 9.35
N LEU A 33 3.27 -10.08 9.10
CA LEU A 33 4.03 -10.81 10.11
C LEU A 33 5.31 -10.02 10.37
N PHE A 34 5.53 -9.61 11.61
CA PHE A 34 6.67 -8.76 11.96
C PHE A 34 7.16 -9.03 13.39
N ALA A 35 8.44 -8.78 13.64
CA ALA A 35 8.97 -8.70 15.00
C ALA A 35 9.02 -7.24 15.46
N ARG A 36 8.74 -7.00 16.75
CA ARG A 36 8.90 -5.71 17.40
C ARG A 36 9.61 -5.87 18.74
N LEU A 37 10.31 -4.82 19.16
CA LEU A 37 10.81 -4.70 20.52
C LEU A 37 9.71 -4.11 21.41
N THR A 38 9.44 -4.76 22.54
CA THR A 38 8.55 -4.22 23.57
C THR A 38 9.20 -3.03 24.28
N GLU A 39 8.43 -2.32 25.10
CA GLU A 39 8.98 -1.25 25.96
C GLU A 39 10.00 -1.79 26.97
N GLN A 40 9.92 -3.07 27.29
CA GLN A 40 10.84 -3.79 28.17
C GLN A 40 12.10 -4.29 27.44
N GLY A 41 12.21 -4.08 26.12
CA GLY A 41 13.36 -4.51 25.32
C GLY A 41 13.30 -5.96 24.85
N GLU A 42 12.17 -6.65 25.05
CA GLU A 42 11.98 -8.04 24.62
C GLU A 42 11.55 -8.11 23.15
N LEU A 43 12.05 -9.11 22.42
CA LEU A 43 11.69 -9.32 21.01
C LEU A 43 10.45 -10.22 20.91
N GLU A 44 9.35 -9.69 20.38
CA GLU A 44 8.13 -10.46 20.13
C GLU A 44 7.82 -10.57 18.64
N LEU A 45 7.25 -11.71 18.24
CA LEU A 45 6.81 -11.98 16.87
C LEU A 45 5.28 -11.92 16.79
N VAL A 46 4.78 -10.98 15.99
CA VAL A 46 3.35 -10.64 15.90
C VAL A 46 2.81 -11.05 14.54
N ASN A 47 1.76 -11.88 14.53
CA ASN A 47 1.08 -12.35 13.32
C ASN A 47 -0.26 -11.62 13.12
N HIS A 48 -0.30 -10.65 12.21
CA HIS A 48 -1.53 -9.96 11.76
C HIS A 48 -1.96 -10.38 10.35
N LEU A 49 -1.43 -11.47 9.77
CA LEU A 49 -1.79 -11.86 8.40
C LEU A 49 -3.23 -12.36 8.24
N GLY A 50 -3.90 -12.69 9.36
CA GLY A 50 -5.19 -13.38 9.36
C GLY A 50 -5.09 -14.81 8.83
N ILE A 51 -3.90 -15.41 8.96
CA ILE A 51 -3.56 -16.77 8.56
C ILE A 51 -3.05 -17.50 9.80
N GLU A 52 -3.58 -18.68 10.06
CA GLU A 52 -3.06 -19.56 11.11
C GLU A 52 -1.75 -20.19 10.66
N LEU A 53 -0.64 -19.70 11.23
CA LEU A 53 0.70 -20.19 10.91
C LEU A 53 1.22 -21.19 11.99
N GLY A 54 0.43 -21.47 13.03
CA GLY A 54 0.78 -22.26 14.21
C GLY A 54 1.02 -21.39 15.46
N GLU A 55 1.45 -22.00 16.56
CA GLU A 55 1.62 -21.29 17.85
C GLU A 55 3.08 -20.96 18.18
N THR A 56 4.05 -21.47 17.40
CA THR A 56 5.47 -21.27 17.68
C THR A 56 6.19 -20.61 16.51
N PRO A 57 7.19 -19.74 16.78
CA PRO A 57 7.99 -19.10 15.73
C PRO A 57 8.57 -20.07 14.72
N ARG A 58 9.09 -21.22 15.19
CA ARG A 58 9.65 -22.28 14.33
C ARG A 58 8.61 -22.87 13.38
N ARG A 59 7.35 -22.96 13.80
CA ARG A 59 6.24 -23.46 12.97
C ARG A 59 5.80 -22.42 11.94
N TYR A 60 5.92 -21.12 12.22
CA TYR A 60 5.71 -20.06 11.24
C TYR A 60 6.64 -20.21 10.04
N TRP A 61 7.94 -20.41 10.28
CA TRP A 61 8.94 -20.61 9.22
C TRP A 61 8.69 -21.88 8.40
N ALA A 62 8.39 -23.00 9.07
CA ALA A 62 8.13 -24.27 8.40
C ALA A 62 6.85 -24.25 7.54
N THR A 63 5.86 -23.45 7.94
CA THR A 63 4.58 -23.36 7.23
C THR A 63 4.64 -22.30 6.12
N SER A 64 5.33 -21.18 6.32
CA SER A 64 5.45 -20.09 5.33
C SER A 64 6.27 -20.47 4.07
N THR A 65 7.13 -21.49 4.18
CA THR A 65 8.00 -21.98 3.09
C THR A 65 7.34 -23.06 2.21
N ARG A 66 6.14 -23.53 2.58
CA ARG A 66 5.41 -24.52 1.79
C ARG A 66 4.66 -23.86 0.63
N VAL A 67 4.97 -24.31 -0.59
CA VAL A 67 4.29 -23.91 -1.82
C VAL A 67 2.97 -24.69 -1.97
N GLY A 68 1.90 -24.05 -2.44
CA GLY A 68 0.63 -24.70 -2.77
C GLY A 68 -0.37 -24.87 -1.61
N LEU A 69 -0.13 -24.25 -0.46
CA LEU A 69 -1.10 -24.24 0.63
C LEU A 69 -2.28 -23.33 0.32
N ILE A 70 -3.49 -23.88 0.39
CA ILE A 70 -4.73 -23.11 0.52
C ILE A 70 -4.87 -22.78 2.00
N TRP A 71 -4.64 -21.52 2.34
CA TRP A 71 -4.72 -21.05 3.71
C TRP A 71 -6.18 -20.80 4.09
N SER A 72 -6.63 -21.37 5.21
CA SER A 72 -7.83 -20.89 5.87
C SER A 72 -7.58 -19.45 6.32
N CYS A 73 -8.19 -18.52 5.60
CA CYS A 73 -8.12 -17.11 5.91
C CYS A 73 -9.29 -16.80 6.84
N ASN A 74 -9.01 -16.33 8.06
CA ASN A 74 -10.08 -15.72 8.84
C ASN A 74 -10.59 -14.46 8.13
N PRO A 75 -11.88 -14.10 8.31
CA PRO A 75 -12.41 -12.85 7.78
C PRO A 75 -11.50 -11.69 8.23
N ARG A 76 -11.16 -10.82 7.27
CA ARG A 76 -10.14 -9.80 7.48
C ARG A 76 -10.59 -8.84 8.56
N ARG A 77 -9.84 -8.80 9.66
CA ARG A 77 -10.02 -7.81 10.73
C ARG A 77 -9.37 -6.46 10.39
N TRP A 78 -8.45 -6.43 9.42
CA TRP A 78 -7.71 -5.23 9.02
C TRP A 78 -7.57 -5.07 7.49
N PRO A 79 -7.42 -3.84 6.98
CA PRO A 79 -7.34 -3.55 5.56
C PRO A 79 -6.02 -3.99 4.91
N GLY A 80 -6.10 -4.48 3.67
CA GLY A 80 -4.95 -4.87 2.83
C GLY A 80 -4.53 -3.81 1.79
N SER A 81 -5.23 -2.67 1.76
CA SER A 81 -4.96 -1.45 0.97
C SER A 81 -5.59 -0.24 1.67
N ASP A 82 -5.19 0.99 1.36
CA ASP A 82 -5.76 2.21 1.98
C ASP A 82 -7.21 2.39 1.48
N PRO A 83 -8.24 2.20 2.35
CA PRO A 83 -9.64 2.20 1.93
C PRO A 83 -10.16 3.60 1.61
N GLU A 84 -9.51 4.65 2.12
CA GLU A 84 -9.97 6.05 2.00
C GLU A 84 -9.18 6.82 0.92
N TYR A 85 -8.24 6.15 0.24
CA TYR A 85 -7.32 6.85 -0.64
C TYR A 85 -8.03 7.50 -1.83
N ILE A 86 -9.06 6.84 -2.37
CA ILE A 86 -9.77 7.31 -3.56
C ILE A 86 -10.64 8.54 -3.26
N GLU A 87 -11.17 8.64 -2.05
CA GLU A 87 -11.86 9.81 -1.54
C GLU A 87 -10.85 10.94 -1.32
N ARG A 88 -9.75 10.65 -0.60
CA ARG A 88 -8.72 11.64 -0.26
C ARG A 88 -8.07 12.29 -1.48
N VAL A 89 -7.87 11.56 -2.56
CA VAL A 89 -7.29 12.12 -3.81
C VAL A 89 -8.28 13.00 -4.58
N ARG A 90 -9.59 12.84 -4.32
CA ARG A 90 -10.65 13.67 -4.92
C ARG A 90 -10.89 14.98 -4.19
N GLU A 91 -10.39 15.12 -2.97
CA GLU A 91 -10.44 16.36 -2.19
C GLU A 91 -9.46 17.41 -2.72
N ILE A 92 -9.77 17.97 -3.90
CA ILE A 92 -8.88 18.88 -4.64
C ILE A 92 -8.70 20.26 -4.00
N ASN A 93 -9.56 20.61 -3.04
CA ASN A 93 -9.57 21.90 -2.35
C ASN A 93 -8.98 21.82 -0.94
N GLU A 94 -8.67 20.62 -0.45
CA GLU A 94 -8.02 20.44 0.85
C GLU A 94 -6.61 21.08 0.84
N PRO A 95 -6.27 21.93 1.83
CA PRO A 95 -4.93 22.53 1.91
C PRO A 95 -3.85 21.53 2.35
N THR A 96 -4.22 20.27 2.60
CA THR A 96 -3.29 19.20 2.99
C THR A 96 -2.94 18.30 1.79
N PRO A 97 -1.68 17.83 1.68
CA PRO A 97 -1.31 16.90 0.62
C PRO A 97 -2.09 15.58 0.71
N SER A 98 -2.54 15.07 -0.43
CA SER A 98 -3.21 13.76 -0.50
C SER A 98 -2.31 12.58 -0.07
N ARG A 99 -0.98 12.77 -0.09
CA ARG A 99 0.01 11.83 0.48
C ARG A 99 1.23 12.59 1.00
N PHE A 100 1.79 12.13 2.12
CA PHE A 100 3.13 12.48 2.58
C PHE A 100 3.70 11.36 3.47
N ASN A 101 5.01 11.26 3.63
CA ASN A 101 5.64 10.12 4.34
C ASN A 101 5.29 10.07 5.84
N ALA A 102 4.94 11.21 6.43
CA ALA A 102 4.61 11.34 7.85
C ALA A 102 3.11 11.20 8.17
N THR A 103 2.25 10.80 7.22
CA THR A 103 0.80 10.71 7.53
C THR A 103 0.59 9.68 8.64
N SER A 104 -0.24 10.00 9.64
CA SER A 104 -0.41 9.22 10.87
C SER A 104 -1.33 8.01 10.73
N ALA A 105 -1.92 7.79 9.56
CA ALA A 105 -2.90 6.73 9.31
C ALA A 105 -2.23 5.35 9.27
N GLY A 106 -2.76 4.44 10.10
CA GLY A 106 -2.36 3.03 10.17
C GLY A 106 -1.27 2.67 11.18
N PHE A 107 -1.42 1.53 11.87
CA PHE A 107 -0.46 1.06 12.88
C PHE A 107 0.86 0.66 12.23
N MET A 108 0.80 -0.17 11.18
CA MET A 108 2.01 -0.63 10.47
C MET A 108 2.82 0.54 9.91
N ARG A 109 2.14 1.58 9.44
CA ARG A 109 2.77 2.77 8.88
C ARG A 109 3.47 3.62 9.95
N ARG A 110 2.83 3.84 11.10
CA ARG A 110 3.46 4.52 12.25
C ARG A 110 4.66 3.75 12.80
N ALA A 111 4.57 2.42 12.82
CA ALA A 111 5.61 1.57 13.37
C ALA A 111 6.80 1.40 12.42
N ALA A 112 6.56 1.28 11.10
CA ALA A 112 7.58 1.29 10.07
C ALA A 112 8.32 2.64 9.97
N ALA A 113 7.60 3.77 10.05
CA ALA A 113 8.19 5.10 10.02
C ALA A 113 9.16 5.37 11.20
N ARG A 114 9.03 4.64 12.30
CA ARG A 114 9.92 4.72 13.47
C ARG A 114 11.07 3.69 13.44
N ALA A 115 11.19 2.91 12.36
CA ALA A 115 12.15 1.80 12.23
C ALA A 115 12.07 0.76 13.38
N LYS A 116 10.91 0.62 14.02
CA LYS A 116 10.74 -0.24 15.22
C LYS A 116 10.34 -1.67 14.90
N LEU A 117 10.20 -2.04 13.62
CA LEU A 117 9.70 -3.35 13.19
C LEU A 117 10.64 -4.03 12.20
N ALA A 118 10.85 -5.34 12.36
CA ALA A 118 11.39 -6.21 11.33
C ALA A 118 10.23 -6.97 10.66
N VAL A 119 9.93 -6.66 9.40
CA VAL A 119 8.79 -7.25 8.66
C VAL A 119 9.24 -8.49 7.89
N PHE A 120 8.58 -9.63 8.14
CA PHE A 120 8.89 -10.91 7.50
C PHE A 120 7.97 -11.23 6.32
N ALA A 121 6.68 -10.91 6.44
CA ALA A 121 5.70 -11.15 5.40
C ALA A 121 4.57 -10.11 5.44
N VAL A 122 3.94 -9.88 4.30
CA VAL A 122 2.82 -8.94 4.14
C VAL A 122 1.74 -9.58 3.28
N ARG A 123 0.48 -9.31 3.61
CA ARG A 123 -0.68 -9.63 2.77
C ARG A 123 -1.26 -8.32 2.25
N VAL A 124 -1.40 -8.21 0.94
CA VAL A 124 -1.89 -7.00 0.26
C VAL A 124 -3.07 -7.34 -0.62
N ASP A 125 -3.93 -6.37 -0.83
CA ASP A 125 -4.97 -6.51 -1.85
C ASP A 125 -4.38 -6.39 -3.24
N THR A 126 -4.98 -7.17 -4.15
CA THR A 126 -4.72 -7.09 -5.59
C THR A 126 -5.96 -6.56 -6.27
N PHE A 127 -5.76 -5.83 -7.36
CA PHE A 127 -6.83 -5.23 -8.13
C PHE A 127 -6.88 -5.87 -9.51
N ASP A 128 -8.06 -5.84 -10.12
CA ASP A 128 -8.22 -6.32 -11.48
C ASP A 128 -7.31 -5.56 -12.44
N LYS A 129 -6.73 -6.30 -13.38
CA LYS A 129 -5.96 -5.69 -14.46
C LYS A 129 -6.90 -4.85 -15.34
N PRO A 130 -6.54 -3.61 -15.71
CA PRO A 130 -7.32 -2.83 -16.66
C PRO A 130 -7.53 -3.60 -17.97
N LYS A 131 -8.75 -3.56 -18.51
CA LYS A 131 -9.11 -4.26 -19.76
C LYS A 131 -8.48 -3.60 -20.98
N ALA A 132 -8.29 -2.29 -20.93
CA ALA A 132 -7.62 -1.48 -21.94
C ALA A 132 -6.88 -0.33 -21.25
N GLU A 133 -5.69 0.01 -21.76
CA GLU A 133 -4.89 1.13 -21.28
C GLU A 133 -4.50 1.98 -22.50
N GLN A 134 -4.60 3.29 -22.38
CA GLN A 134 -4.17 4.25 -23.39
C GLN A 134 -3.33 5.34 -22.74
N VAL A 135 -2.27 5.75 -23.43
CA VAL A 135 -1.36 6.81 -22.97
C VAL A 135 -1.60 8.05 -23.84
N PHE A 136 -1.87 9.18 -23.18
CA PHE A 136 -1.96 10.48 -23.81
C PHE A 136 -0.73 11.30 -23.46
N TYR A 137 -0.05 11.83 -24.47
CA TYR A 137 1.04 12.78 -24.27
C TYR A 137 0.48 14.19 -24.36
N VAL A 138 0.49 14.92 -23.25
CA VAL A 138 -0.05 16.28 -23.15
C VAL A 138 1.07 17.24 -22.81
N GLY A 139 1.25 18.28 -23.61
CA GLY A 139 2.25 19.33 -23.40
C GLY A 139 1.61 20.71 -23.51
N THR A 140 2.07 21.64 -22.68
CA THR A 140 1.63 23.04 -22.68
C THR A 140 2.73 23.92 -22.12
N ASN A 141 2.75 25.19 -22.54
CA ASN A 141 3.60 26.23 -21.95
C ASN A 141 2.89 26.98 -20.81
N ALA A 142 1.63 26.65 -20.53
CA ALA A 142 0.77 27.25 -19.53
C ALA A 142 0.50 26.24 -18.37
N PRO A 143 1.21 26.32 -17.24
CA PRO A 143 1.12 25.33 -16.16
C PRO A 143 -0.29 25.21 -15.54
N GLU A 144 -1.09 26.27 -15.59
CA GLU A 144 -2.49 26.32 -15.17
C GLU A 144 -3.38 25.33 -15.92
N GLN A 145 -3.08 25.04 -17.20
CA GLN A 145 -3.84 24.08 -18.00
C GLN A 145 -3.65 22.64 -17.50
N LEU A 146 -2.44 22.27 -17.05
CA LEU A 146 -2.20 20.95 -16.45
C LEU A 146 -2.93 20.81 -15.11
N ASN A 147 -2.99 21.88 -14.32
CA ASN A 147 -3.73 21.88 -13.06
C ASN A 147 -5.25 21.78 -13.30
N GLU A 148 -5.77 22.40 -14.36
CA GLU A 148 -7.17 22.27 -14.75
C GLU A 148 -7.51 20.83 -15.16
N ILE A 149 -6.68 20.19 -16.00
CA ILE A 149 -6.85 18.78 -16.37
C ILE A 149 -6.91 17.91 -15.11
N ARG A 150 -5.94 18.09 -14.20
CA ARG A 150 -5.92 17.37 -12.92
C ARG A 150 -7.22 17.54 -12.13
N ARG A 151 -7.71 18.78 -11.96
CA ARG A 151 -8.95 19.07 -11.23
C ARG A 151 -10.17 18.44 -11.89
N ARG A 152 -10.29 18.53 -13.22
CA ARG A 152 -11.39 17.91 -13.98
C ARG A 152 -11.41 16.38 -13.83
N CYS A 153 -10.26 15.73 -13.83
CA CYS A 153 -10.15 14.28 -13.63
C CYS A 153 -10.64 13.81 -12.26
N PHE A 154 -10.59 14.66 -11.22
CA PHE A 154 -10.99 14.30 -9.85
C PHE A 154 -12.37 14.84 -9.43
N TRP A 155 -12.83 15.95 -10.01
CA TRP A 155 -14.11 16.61 -9.66
C TRP A 155 -15.33 16.07 -10.44
N GLY A 156 -15.12 15.53 -11.65
CA GLY A 156 -16.22 15.04 -12.50
C GLY A 156 -16.39 13.53 -12.45
N THR A 157 -17.64 13.05 -12.45
CA THR A 157 -17.96 11.77 -13.10
C THR A 157 -17.39 11.84 -14.52
N VAL A 158 -16.32 11.10 -14.77
CA VAL A 158 -15.71 10.99 -16.11
C VAL A 158 -16.83 10.67 -17.10
N PRO A 159 -17.11 11.52 -18.10
CA PRO A 159 -18.08 11.18 -19.15
C PRO A 159 -17.61 9.87 -19.79
N ARG A 160 -18.52 8.91 -19.92
CA ARG A 160 -18.28 7.77 -20.80
C ARG A 160 -18.11 8.32 -22.20
N TRP A 161 -16.87 8.38 -22.69
CA TRP A 161 -16.63 8.53 -24.12
C TRP A 161 -17.16 7.25 -24.77
N GLY A 162 -18.14 7.45 -25.67
CA GLY A 162 -18.90 6.39 -26.34
C GLY A 162 -18.07 5.53 -27.28
#